data_AF-A0A7Y1VYF0-F1
#
_entry.id   AF-A0A7Y1VYF0-F1
#
_cell.length_a   1.000
_cell.length_b   1.000
_cell.length_c   1.000
_cell.angle_alpha   90.00
_cell.angle_beta   90.00
_cell.angle_gamma   90.00
#
_symmetry.space_group_name_H-M   'P 1'
#
loop_
_entity.id
_entity.type
_entity.pdbx_description
1 polymer ?
#
loop_
_entity_poly.entity_id
_entity_poly.type
_entity_poly.pdbx_seq_one_letter_code
_entity_poly.pdbx_strand_id
1 'polypeptide(L)'
;MIWGQSQCPSSESPLNITFPTSIVGNGTPSSCTQLALQSALNSGGEIICNCGTNPVTIEISTPLYVSQNTVFDGGNLVTLNGNNQSRIIDKSQNIDFTIQQTTLINGLAPGPSGHFTNQCGGAILSRGGGVLKVINCHFENNSVTSTNGSDIAGGAVYVFGEQQGIFSGCTFIGNTASNGGAIGGLGSDIIIANCKFYRNAALGTSGGLRGHGGAINLDGVEIAAANKIYSVCGSEFIENHAEVQGGASNTVFSDNVGAKLEIDQCYYEGNYLRASNAGNGGAIFHVVDDLAGGVTEMQFSVTRSTFYANYCDRHGGGIWALINGLGVIENCTFYRDSTINTSHGLGGGLALLAQTANQGNWTVRNCTFARNYAGLFGGGVFSNPAAPTTWQNNILLNNYHSNSNPWVGLNVNRQMNVQVGTNIQWPQYRPNNSEDTKATAASIFTAAGISDQLLFQGGPTPTLALNGAGMAMGTGTGCPTTDQCLAVRSTNCDLGAFEYGATPYPTQVSVAGWQLGHKHYMATNSIQSDAILISGAYLTFDSAGEADLLPGFEVEPGSQLEVR
;
A
#
# COMPACT_ATOMS: atom_id res chain seq x y z
N MET A 1 -11.76 -0.44 -26.24
CA MET A 1 -11.48 -1.30 -25.08
C MET A 1 -11.88 -0.53 -23.84
N ILE A 2 -12.86 -1.06 -23.10
CA ILE A 2 -13.28 -0.51 -21.80
C ILE A 2 -12.18 -0.94 -20.83
N TRP A 3 -11.28 -0.03 -20.47
CA TRP A 3 -10.27 -0.30 -19.46
C TRP A 3 -10.98 -0.61 -18.15
N GLY A 4 -10.68 -1.78 -17.58
CA GLY A 4 -11.37 -2.35 -16.45
C GLY A 4 -11.45 -1.37 -15.29
N GLN A 5 -12.67 -1.19 -14.77
CA GLN A 5 -12.82 -0.71 -13.41
C GLN A 5 -12.13 -1.73 -12.52
N SER A 6 -10.93 -1.44 -12.02
CA SER A 6 -10.39 -2.18 -10.89
C SER A 6 -11.44 -2.10 -9.78
N GLN A 7 -12.03 -3.23 -9.42
CA GLN A 7 -12.89 -3.33 -8.25
C GLN A 7 -11.99 -3.89 -7.17
N CYS A 8 -11.68 -3.05 -6.19
CA CYS A 8 -11.05 -3.47 -4.95
C CYS A 8 -11.69 -4.79 -4.46
N PRO A 9 -10.93 -5.89 -4.30
CA PRO A 9 -11.50 -7.12 -3.75
C PRO A 9 -12.12 -6.81 -2.39
N SER A 10 -13.32 -7.33 -2.14
CA SER A 10 -13.96 -7.17 -0.83
C SER A 10 -13.06 -7.76 0.25
N SER A 11 -12.80 -7.01 1.32
CA SER A 11 -12.07 -7.53 2.47
C SER A 11 -12.73 -8.79 3.00
N GLU A 12 -11.95 -9.84 3.23
CA GLU A 12 -12.43 -11.03 3.92
C GLU A 12 -12.74 -10.66 5.38
N SER A 13 -13.92 -11.09 5.86
CA SER A 13 -14.31 -10.99 7.27
C SER A 13 -13.90 -12.27 8.01
N PRO A 14 -13.68 -12.21 9.34
CA PRO A 14 -13.43 -13.41 10.15
C PRO A 14 -14.48 -14.48 9.89
N LEU A 15 -14.02 -15.73 9.79
CA LEU A 15 -14.90 -16.88 9.61
C LEU A 15 -15.74 -17.08 10.87
N ASN A 16 -17.02 -17.39 10.70
CA ASN A 16 -17.91 -17.69 11.82
C ASN A 16 -17.71 -19.16 12.26
N ILE A 17 -17.21 -19.34 13.48
CA ILE A 17 -16.82 -20.64 14.07
C ILE A 17 -17.68 -21.02 15.27
N THR A 18 -19.00 -20.91 15.13
CA THR A 18 -19.98 -21.19 16.19
C THR A 18 -19.91 -22.61 16.78
N PHE A 19 -19.28 -23.57 16.11
CA PHE A 19 -19.18 -24.96 16.56
C PHE A 19 -17.73 -25.46 16.42
N PRO A 20 -16.80 -24.98 17.26
CA PRO A 20 -15.39 -25.31 17.14
C PRO A 20 -15.16 -26.81 17.34
N THR A 21 -14.23 -27.38 16.57
CA THR A 21 -13.78 -28.77 16.73
C THR A 21 -12.88 -28.93 17.95
N SER A 22 -12.15 -27.88 18.34
CA SER A 22 -11.26 -27.88 19.50
C SER A 22 -11.30 -26.55 20.25
N ILE A 23 -11.08 -26.63 21.57
CA ILE A 23 -11.02 -25.47 22.47
C ILE A 23 -9.68 -25.50 23.20
N VAL A 24 -8.93 -24.42 23.12
CA VAL A 24 -7.69 -24.21 23.89
C VAL A 24 -8.04 -23.56 25.22
N GLY A 25 -7.68 -24.21 26.32
CA GLY A 25 -7.96 -23.72 27.68
C GLY A 25 -9.32 -24.15 28.23
N ASN A 26 -9.57 -23.78 29.50
CA ASN A 26 -10.73 -24.20 30.30
C ASN A 26 -11.48 -23.02 30.94
N GLY A 27 -11.25 -21.80 30.48
CA GLY A 27 -11.82 -20.57 31.01
C GLY A 27 -10.89 -19.80 31.95
N THR A 28 -9.65 -20.26 32.14
CA THR A 28 -8.65 -19.56 32.95
C THR A 28 -7.43 -19.18 32.11
N PRO A 29 -6.78 -18.03 32.35
CA PRO A 29 -5.61 -17.61 31.57
C PRO A 29 -4.48 -18.65 31.62
N SER A 30 -4.21 -19.24 32.79
CA SER A 30 -3.17 -20.26 32.99
C SER A 30 -3.38 -21.56 32.22
N SER A 31 -4.60 -21.83 31.77
CA SER A 31 -4.91 -23.04 30.99
C SER A 31 -4.56 -22.90 29.50
N CYS A 32 -4.40 -21.68 29.01
CA CYS A 32 -4.01 -21.40 27.64
C CYS A 32 -2.48 -21.44 27.53
N THR A 33 -1.98 -22.62 27.22
CA THR A 33 -0.54 -22.89 27.12
C THR A 33 -0.16 -23.23 25.69
N GLN A 34 1.11 -23.08 25.35
CA GLN A 34 1.65 -23.53 24.06
C GLN A 34 1.31 -25.00 23.79
N LEU A 35 1.39 -25.86 24.81
CA LEU A 35 1.07 -27.28 24.68
C LEU A 35 -0.41 -27.50 24.33
N ALA A 36 -1.33 -26.82 25.01
CA ALA A 36 -2.76 -26.93 24.72
C ALA A 36 -3.08 -26.46 23.29
N LEU A 37 -2.46 -25.37 22.85
CA LEU A 37 -2.61 -24.88 21.49
C LEU A 37 -2.04 -25.86 20.46
N GLN A 38 -0.84 -26.41 20.69
CA GLN A 38 -0.25 -27.42 19.79
C GLN A 38 -1.13 -28.68 19.72
N SER A 39 -1.72 -29.12 20.84
CA SER A 39 -2.65 -30.26 20.84
C SER A 39 -3.87 -29.99 19.96
N ALA A 40 -4.46 -28.79 20.02
CA ALA A 40 -5.58 -28.41 19.16
C ALA A 40 -5.16 -28.35 17.68
N LEU A 41 -4.00 -27.75 17.37
CA LEU A 41 -3.46 -27.69 16.01
C LEU A 41 -3.19 -29.07 15.40
N ASN A 42 -2.76 -30.04 16.23
CA ASN A 42 -2.58 -31.42 15.78
C ASN A 42 -3.91 -32.09 15.37
N SER A 43 -5.04 -31.65 15.95
CA SER A 43 -6.38 -32.13 15.60
C SER A 43 -6.96 -31.42 14.37
N GLY A 44 -6.56 -30.17 14.11
CA GLY A 44 -7.08 -29.34 13.01
C GLY A 44 -8.55 -28.94 13.19
N GLY A 45 -9.15 -28.47 12.10
CA GLY A 45 -10.52 -27.95 12.09
C GLY A 45 -10.61 -26.54 12.67
N GLU A 46 -11.75 -26.21 13.29
CA GLU A 46 -12.04 -24.89 13.87
C GLU A 46 -11.60 -24.84 15.34
N ILE A 47 -10.66 -23.96 15.65
CA ILE A 47 -10.03 -23.85 16.97
C ILE A 47 -10.30 -22.48 17.56
N ILE A 48 -10.88 -22.45 18.76
CA ILE A 48 -11.03 -21.24 19.58
C ILE A 48 -10.24 -21.32 20.88
N CYS A 49 -10.04 -20.16 21.49
CA CYS A 49 -9.46 -20.03 22.81
C CYS A 49 -10.51 -19.72 23.88
N ASN A 50 -10.54 -20.52 24.95
CA ASN A 50 -11.27 -20.26 26.18
C ASN A 50 -10.27 -19.95 27.32
N CYS A 51 -9.68 -18.77 27.27
CA CYS A 51 -8.63 -18.32 28.20
C CYS A 51 -9.14 -17.41 29.33
N GLY A 52 -10.45 -17.27 29.45
CA GLY A 52 -11.08 -16.22 30.25
C GLY A 52 -11.38 -14.97 29.41
N THR A 53 -11.89 -13.92 30.06
CA THR A 53 -12.41 -12.72 29.39
C THR A 53 -11.36 -11.64 29.14
N ASN A 54 -10.19 -11.74 29.76
CA ASN A 54 -9.12 -10.76 29.64
C ASN A 54 -8.08 -11.21 28.60
N PRO A 55 -7.36 -10.28 27.95
CA PRO A 55 -6.26 -10.63 27.06
C PRO A 55 -5.23 -11.54 27.73
N VAL A 56 -4.71 -12.51 26.97
CA VAL A 56 -3.71 -13.48 27.40
C VAL A 56 -2.54 -13.55 26.43
N THR A 57 -1.35 -13.77 26.96
CA THR A 57 -0.15 -14.05 26.17
C THR A 57 0.25 -15.51 26.33
N ILE A 58 0.40 -16.20 25.21
CA ILE A 58 0.95 -17.56 25.14
C ILE A 58 2.38 -17.44 24.64
N GLU A 59 3.33 -17.80 25.51
CA GLU A 59 4.74 -17.79 25.17
C GLU A 59 5.09 -18.98 24.27
N ILE A 60 5.71 -18.70 23.13
CA ILE A 60 6.10 -19.67 22.12
C ILE A 60 7.61 -19.87 22.19
N SER A 61 8.02 -20.98 22.78
CA SER A 61 9.44 -21.34 22.95
C SER A 61 9.96 -22.23 21.82
N THR A 62 9.05 -22.90 21.11
CA THR A 62 9.32 -23.68 19.90
C THR A 62 8.18 -23.46 18.91
N PRO A 63 8.43 -23.44 17.59
CA PRO A 63 7.39 -23.15 16.61
C PRO A 63 6.18 -24.08 16.74
N LEU A 64 4.99 -23.52 16.64
CA LEU A 64 3.75 -24.27 16.51
C LEU A 64 3.67 -24.86 15.11
N TYR A 65 3.57 -26.18 15.02
CA TYR A 65 3.46 -26.86 13.73
C TYR A 65 1.99 -27.05 13.35
N VAL A 66 1.61 -26.59 12.15
CA VAL A 66 0.25 -26.76 11.61
C VAL A 66 0.32 -27.76 10.46
N SER A 67 -0.29 -28.93 10.63
CA SER A 67 -0.23 -30.03 9.65
C SER A 67 -1.57 -30.50 9.13
N GLN A 68 -2.64 -29.83 9.52
CA GLN A 68 -4.02 -30.14 9.16
C GLN A 68 -4.71 -28.85 8.71
N ASN A 69 -5.73 -28.97 7.86
CA ASN A 69 -6.57 -27.84 7.52
C ASN A 69 -7.17 -27.24 8.80
N THR A 70 -6.92 -25.96 9.03
CA THR A 70 -7.18 -25.34 10.33
C THR A 70 -7.68 -23.91 10.17
N VAL A 71 -8.69 -23.55 10.96
CA VAL A 71 -9.08 -22.16 11.26
C VAL A 71 -8.78 -21.93 12.74
N PHE A 72 -7.82 -21.06 13.04
CA PHE A 72 -7.50 -20.66 14.40
C PHE A 72 -7.97 -19.22 14.66
N ASP A 73 -8.78 -19.05 15.69
CA ASP A 73 -9.32 -17.76 16.11
C ASP A 73 -8.92 -17.43 17.55
N GLY A 74 -8.13 -16.36 17.68
CA GLY A 74 -7.68 -15.82 18.96
C GLY A 74 -8.70 -14.93 19.67
N GLY A 75 -9.86 -14.65 19.06
CA GLY A 75 -10.95 -13.88 19.64
C GLY A 75 -10.59 -12.44 20.00
N ASN A 76 -9.55 -11.87 19.40
CA ASN A 76 -8.92 -10.59 19.74
C ASN A 76 -8.37 -10.51 21.17
N LEU A 77 -8.23 -11.65 21.87
CA LEU A 77 -7.73 -11.71 23.24
C LEU A 77 -6.39 -12.45 23.33
N VAL A 78 -6.01 -13.22 22.30
CA VAL A 78 -4.80 -14.04 22.32
C VAL A 78 -3.63 -13.33 21.63
N THR A 79 -2.54 -13.23 22.38
CA THR A 79 -1.21 -12.89 21.87
C THR A 79 -0.33 -14.13 21.85
N LEU A 80 0.29 -14.43 20.72
CA LEU A 80 1.35 -15.41 20.58
C LEU A 80 2.69 -14.68 20.54
N ASN A 81 3.56 -14.95 21.51
CA ASN A 81 4.82 -14.22 21.68
C ASN A 81 6.03 -15.14 21.48
N GLY A 82 6.85 -14.87 20.46
CA GLY A 82 8.07 -15.63 20.17
C GLY A 82 9.28 -15.28 21.04
N ASN A 83 9.15 -14.28 21.93
CA ASN A 83 10.20 -13.79 22.85
C ASN A 83 11.54 -13.46 22.21
N ASN A 84 11.55 -13.06 20.94
CA ASN A 84 12.74 -12.84 20.13
C ASN A 84 13.67 -14.07 20.09
N GLN A 85 13.10 -15.27 20.21
CA GLN A 85 13.85 -16.53 20.33
C GLN A 85 13.31 -17.63 19.41
N SER A 86 12.01 -17.62 19.10
CA SER A 86 11.37 -18.64 18.28
C SER A 86 10.52 -18.03 17.18
N ARG A 87 10.44 -18.75 16.06
CA ARG A 87 9.32 -18.58 15.12
C ARG A 87 8.03 -18.96 15.83
N ILE A 88 6.92 -18.31 15.49
CA ILE A 88 5.63 -18.59 16.13
C ILE A 88 4.92 -19.77 15.46
N ILE A 89 4.72 -19.76 14.14
CA ILE A 89 4.00 -20.79 13.37
C ILE A 89 4.84 -21.28 12.19
N ASP A 90 4.91 -22.61 12.03
CA ASP A 90 5.44 -23.28 10.83
C ASP A 90 4.31 -24.11 10.20
N LYS A 91 3.77 -23.64 9.08
CA LYS A 91 2.67 -24.30 8.35
C LYS A 91 3.24 -25.32 7.38
N SER A 92 2.68 -26.52 7.39
CA SER A 92 3.05 -27.58 6.46
C SER A 92 2.59 -27.30 5.03
N GLN A 93 3.11 -28.11 4.11
CA GLN A 93 2.73 -28.13 2.71
C GLN A 93 1.32 -28.68 2.49
N ASN A 94 0.66 -28.21 1.44
CA ASN A 94 -0.60 -28.69 0.87
C ASN A 94 -1.77 -28.71 1.87
N ILE A 95 -1.82 -27.73 2.76
CA ILE A 95 -2.94 -27.51 3.69
C ILE A 95 -3.43 -26.08 3.62
N ASP A 96 -4.69 -25.88 3.99
CA ASP A 96 -5.27 -24.55 4.18
C ASP A 96 -5.16 -24.15 5.65
N PHE A 97 -4.63 -22.96 5.90
CA PHE A 97 -4.53 -22.40 7.23
C PHE A 97 -5.12 -20.99 7.27
N THR A 98 -6.15 -20.81 8.09
CA THR A 98 -6.68 -19.50 8.45
C THR A 98 -6.28 -19.18 9.88
N ILE A 99 -5.67 -18.02 10.09
CA ILE A 99 -5.49 -17.41 11.40
C ILE A 99 -6.25 -16.09 11.42
N GLN A 100 -7.05 -15.89 12.46
CA GLN A 100 -7.84 -14.67 12.60
C GLN A 100 -7.82 -14.11 14.02
N GLN A 101 -8.02 -12.80 14.12
CA GLN A 101 -8.23 -12.10 15.40
C GLN A 101 -7.16 -12.43 16.45
N THR A 102 -5.90 -12.48 16.01
CA THR A 102 -4.76 -12.92 16.81
C THR A 102 -3.62 -11.91 16.72
N THR A 103 -2.93 -11.69 17.83
CA THR A 103 -1.71 -10.88 17.88
C THR A 103 -0.48 -11.79 17.87
N LEU A 104 0.48 -11.53 16.98
CA LEU A 104 1.72 -12.30 16.81
C LEU A 104 2.92 -11.36 16.95
N ILE A 105 3.69 -11.53 18.02
CA ILE A 105 4.76 -10.58 18.37
C ILE A 105 6.09 -11.24 18.65
N ASN A 106 7.17 -10.50 18.40
CA ASN A 106 8.54 -10.88 18.73
C ASN A 106 8.93 -12.28 18.20
N GLY A 107 8.35 -12.71 17.08
CA GLY A 107 8.73 -13.92 16.39
C GLY A 107 10.12 -13.75 15.78
N LEU A 108 10.97 -14.76 15.90
CA LEU A 108 12.32 -14.77 15.34
C LEU A 108 12.53 -15.99 14.44
N ALA A 109 12.70 -15.77 13.14
CA ALA A 109 13.09 -16.85 12.24
C ALA A 109 14.51 -17.32 12.58
N PRO A 110 14.77 -18.63 12.61
CA PRO A 110 16.06 -19.18 13.01
C PRO A 110 17.17 -18.78 12.04
N GLY A 111 18.41 -18.94 12.49
CA GLY A 111 19.59 -18.76 11.65
C GLY A 111 19.72 -19.80 10.53
N PRO A 112 20.80 -19.72 9.74
CA PRO A 112 21.03 -20.60 8.60
C PRO A 112 20.94 -22.08 8.99
N SER A 113 19.93 -22.77 8.45
CA SER A 113 19.75 -24.21 8.63
C SER A 113 18.93 -24.78 7.48
N GLY A 114 19.42 -25.83 6.83
CA GLY A 114 18.69 -26.50 5.75
C GLY A 114 18.36 -25.59 4.56
N HIS A 115 17.10 -25.62 4.11
CA HIS A 115 16.60 -24.83 2.98
C HIS A 115 16.55 -23.33 3.33
N PHE A 116 16.84 -22.43 2.38
CA PHE A 116 16.99 -20.99 2.65
C PHE A 116 15.75 -20.37 3.31
N THR A 117 14.55 -20.83 2.91
CA THR A 117 13.25 -20.40 3.45
C THR A 117 13.10 -20.63 4.95
N ASN A 118 13.89 -21.52 5.55
CA ASN A 118 13.92 -21.71 7.00
C ASN A 118 14.37 -20.45 7.75
N GLN A 119 15.02 -19.50 7.09
CA GLN A 119 15.47 -18.23 7.70
C GLN A 119 14.44 -17.12 7.56
N CYS A 120 13.32 -17.37 6.88
CA CYS A 120 12.26 -16.40 6.61
C CYS A 120 11.09 -16.58 7.59
N GLY A 121 10.20 -15.59 7.66
CA GLY A 121 8.94 -15.71 8.41
C GLY A 121 9.18 -15.81 9.92
N GLY A 122 9.41 -14.67 10.58
CA GLY A 122 9.63 -14.63 12.02
C GLY A 122 8.39 -14.99 12.82
N ALA A 123 7.21 -14.53 12.42
CA ALA A 123 5.95 -15.01 12.97
C ALA A 123 5.49 -16.29 12.27
N ILE A 124 5.27 -16.22 10.96
CA ILE A 124 4.68 -17.31 10.18
C ILE A 124 5.58 -17.66 9.00
N LEU A 125 5.90 -18.94 8.88
CA LEU A 125 6.43 -19.50 7.66
C LEU A 125 5.39 -20.43 7.02
N SER A 126 5.01 -20.12 5.79
CA SER A 126 4.02 -20.84 4.98
C SER A 126 4.69 -21.39 3.73
N ARG A 127 4.64 -22.70 3.52
CA ARG A 127 5.33 -23.36 2.41
C ARG A 127 4.42 -24.31 1.66
N GLY A 128 4.54 -24.29 0.33
CA GLY A 128 4.30 -25.40 -0.58
C GLY A 128 2.84 -25.85 -0.68
N GLY A 129 2.03 -25.10 -1.42
CA GLY A 129 0.66 -25.45 -1.78
C GLY A 129 -0.36 -25.28 -0.65
N GLY A 130 -1.61 -25.06 -1.05
CA GLY A 130 -2.71 -24.66 -0.18
C GLY A 130 -2.86 -23.13 -0.11
N VAL A 131 -3.62 -22.67 0.87
CA VAL A 131 -3.91 -21.24 1.10
C VAL A 131 -3.54 -20.84 2.53
N LEU A 132 -2.86 -19.70 2.66
CA LEU A 132 -2.74 -18.99 3.93
C LEU A 132 -3.73 -17.83 3.95
N LYS A 133 -4.63 -17.80 4.93
CA LYS A 133 -5.50 -16.66 5.22
C LYS A 133 -5.15 -16.04 6.57
N VAL A 134 -4.98 -14.74 6.57
CA VAL A 134 -4.63 -13.95 7.76
C VAL A 134 -5.64 -12.81 7.84
N ILE A 135 -6.53 -12.86 8.83
CA ILE A 135 -7.71 -11.97 8.90
C ILE A 135 -7.76 -11.26 10.24
N ASN A 136 -7.74 -9.92 10.24
CA ASN A 136 -7.79 -9.11 11.45
C ASN A 136 -6.71 -9.48 12.47
N CYS A 137 -5.48 -9.71 12.00
CA CYS A 137 -4.34 -10.04 12.86
C CYS A 137 -3.39 -8.85 13.03
N HIS A 138 -2.66 -8.85 14.14
CA HIS A 138 -1.62 -7.86 14.45
C HIS A 138 -0.26 -8.53 14.48
N PHE A 139 0.73 -7.97 13.76
CA PHE A 139 2.10 -8.45 13.70
C PHE A 139 3.06 -7.37 14.14
N GLU A 140 3.80 -7.60 15.22
CA GLU A 140 4.70 -6.59 15.77
C GLU A 140 6.08 -7.13 16.13
N ASN A 141 7.12 -6.37 15.73
CA ASN A 141 8.52 -6.64 16.06
C ASN A 141 8.99 -8.06 15.71
N ASN A 142 8.40 -8.67 14.67
CA ASN A 142 8.85 -9.96 14.17
C ASN A 142 10.06 -9.77 13.26
N SER A 143 11.00 -10.71 13.32
CA SER A 143 12.29 -10.55 12.66
C SER A 143 12.92 -11.86 12.19
N VAL A 144 14.03 -11.73 11.48
CA VAL A 144 14.89 -12.83 11.07
C VAL A 144 16.24 -12.73 11.74
N THR A 145 16.90 -13.86 12.01
CA THR A 145 18.23 -13.87 12.66
C THR A 145 19.31 -13.17 11.81
N SER A 146 19.19 -13.18 10.48
CA SER A 146 20.18 -12.60 9.58
C SER A 146 19.56 -11.66 8.56
N THR A 147 19.77 -10.36 8.74
CA THR A 147 19.37 -9.32 7.76
C THR A 147 20.38 -9.15 6.63
N ASN A 148 21.53 -9.83 6.72
CA ASN A 148 22.57 -9.85 5.69
C ASN A 148 22.67 -11.22 5.01
N GLY A 149 21.68 -12.09 5.14
CA GLY A 149 21.56 -13.25 4.28
C GLY A 149 20.97 -12.88 2.93
N SER A 150 21.33 -13.64 1.90
CA SER A 150 20.73 -13.49 0.57
C SER A 150 19.31 -14.03 0.61
N ASP A 151 18.37 -13.29 0.03
CA ASP A 151 17.00 -13.77 -0.21
C ASP A 151 16.25 -14.22 1.07
N ILE A 152 16.59 -13.60 2.20
CA ILE A 152 15.86 -13.77 3.47
C ILE A 152 14.76 -12.71 3.53
N ALA A 153 13.51 -13.12 3.68
CA ALA A 153 12.40 -12.17 3.65
C ALA A 153 11.29 -12.45 4.66
N GLY A 154 10.39 -11.48 4.83
CA GLY A 154 9.19 -11.63 5.64
C GLY A 154 9.52 -11.70 7.12
N GLY A 155 9.88 -10.57 7.73
CA GLY A 155 10.15 -10.51 9.17
C GLY A 155 8.94 -11.00 9.97
N ALA A 156 7.72 -10.66 9.54
CA ALA A 156 6.50 -11.27 10.06
C ALA A 156 6.15 -12.57 9.33
N VAL A 157 5.82 -12.49 8.03
CA VAL A 157 5.24 -13.62 7.29
C VAL A 157 6.03 -13.89 6.03
N TYR A 158 6.38 -15.16 5.79
CA TYR A 158 6.94 -15.59 4.51
C TYR A 158 6.04 -16.63 3.84
N VAL A 159 5.67 -16.35 2.60
CA VAL A 159 4.76 -17.16 1.77
C VAL A 159 5.54 -17.74 0.58
N PHE A 160 5.78 -19.05 0.60
CA PHE A 160 6.63 -19.71 -0.39
C PHE A 160 5.89 -20.82 -1.12
N GLY A 161 5.67 -20.65 -2.43
CA GLY A 161 4.99 -21.61 -3.29
C GLY A 161 3.58 -22.00 -2.83
N GLU A 162 2.86 -21.09 -2.15
CA GLU A 162 1.44 -21.25 -1.84
C GLU A 162 0.60 -20.98 -3.09
N GLN A 163 -0.64 -21.46 -3.11
CA GLN A 163 -1.58 -21.01 -4.13
C GLN A 163 -1.86 -19.52 -3.90
N GLN A 164 -2.23 -19.16 -2.67
CA GLN A 164 -2.54 -17.79 -2.28
C GLN A 164 -2.13 -17.50 -0.82
N GLY A 165 -1.58 -16.31 -0.59
CA GLY A 165 -1.53 -15.67 0.72
C GLY A 165 -2.51 -14.49 0.75
N ILE A 166 -3.51 -14.56 1.61
CA ILE A 166 -4.58 -13.57 1.73
C ILE A 166 -4.43 -12.86 3.07
N PHE A 167 -4.33 -11.54 3.04
CA PHE A 167 -4.20 -10.68 4.21
C PHE A 167 -5.32 -9.64 4.19
N SER A 168 -6.22 -9.69 5.18
CA SER A 168 -7.39 -8.82 5.27
C SER A 168 -7.45 -8.16 6.64
N GLY A 169 -7.57 -6.84 6.70
CA GLY A 169 -7.74 -6.12 7.98
C GLY A 169 -6.55 -6.23 8.94
N CYS A 170 -5.36 -6.55 8.43
CA CYS A 170 -4.19 -6.84 9.26
C CYS A 170 -3.33 -5.60 9.50
N THR A 171 -2.62 -5.58 10.63
CA THR A 171 -1.66 -4.53 10.97
C THR A 171 -0.26 -5.12 11.15
N PHE A 172 0.74 -4.51 10.54
CA PHE A 172 2.15 -4.91 10.58
C PHE A 172 3.00 -3.73 11.05
N ILE A 173 3.61 -3.84 12.23
CA ILE A 173 4.39 -2.76 12.86
C ILE A 173 5.82 -3.22 13.17
N GLY A 174 6.82 -2.45 12.74
CA GLY A 174 8.19 -2.62 13.23
C GLY A 174 8.84 -3.96 12.88
N ASN A 175 8.32 -4.69 11.88
CA ASN A 175 8.86 -5.98 11.50
C ASN A 175 10.10 -5.79 10.61
N THR A 176 11.08 -6.68 10.73
CA THR A 176 12.39 -6.50 10.07
C THR A 176 12.91 -7.76 9.38
N ALA A 177 13.51 -7.60 8.20
CA ALA A 177 14.15 -8.69 7.46
C ALA A 177 15.27 -8.18 6.55
N SER A 178 15.95 -9.07 5.81
CA SER A 178 16.87 -8.65 4.73
C SER A 178 16.08 -7.99 3.59
N ASN A 179 14.93 -8.56 3.23
CA ASN A 179 13.92 -8.00 2.32
C ASN A 179 12.52 -8.13 2.94
N GLY A 180 11.56 -7.26 2.62
CA GLY A 180 10.17 -7.45 3.05
C GLY A 180 10.03 -7.51 4.56
N GLY A 181 10.23 -6.38 5.25
CA GLY A 181 10.25 -6.34 6.72
C GLY A 181 9.01 -6.99 7.35
N ALA A 182 7.83 -6.80 6.75
CA ALA A 182 6.61 -7.48 7.14
C ALA A 182 6.41 -8.79 6.37
N ILE A 183 6.15 -8.70 5.06
CA ILE A 183 5.76 -9.84 4.23
C ILE A 183 6.83 -10.09 3.16
N GLY A 184 7.26 -11.34 3.06
CA GLY A 184 8.06 -11.83 1.95
C GLY A 184 7.30 -12.90 1.18
N GLY A 185 7.48 -12.95 -0.14
CA GLY A 185 6.82 -13.95 -0.97
C GLY A 185 7.67 -14.39 -2.15
N LEU A 186 7.51 -15.65 -2.53
CA LEU A 186 8.14 -16.27 -3.70
C LEU A 186 7.22 -17.34 -4.27
N GLY A 187 6.95 -17.30 -5.58
CA GLY A 187 6.11 -18.27 -6.29
C GLY A 187 4.63 -18.37 -5.83
N SER A 188 4.09 -17.34 -5.17
CA SER A 188 2.74 -17.34 -4.59
C SER A 188 1.93 -16.11 -5.00
N ASP A 189 0.60 -16.24 -5.14
CA ASP A 189 -0.28 -15.05 -5.22
C ASP A 189 -0.36 -14.38 -3.86
N ILE A 190 -0.41 -13.04 -3.84
CA ILE A 190 -0.60 -12.29 -2.60
C ILE A 190 -1.73 -11.28 -2.80
N ILE A 191 -2.74 -11.39 -1.94
CA ILE A 191 -3.91 -10.51 -1.91
C ILE A 191 -3.91 -9.79 -0.57
N ILE A 192 -3.92 -8.46 -0.61
CA ILE A 192 -3.88 -7.59 0.55
C ILE A 192 -5.06 -6.62 0.47
N ALA A 193 -5.90 -6.63 1.49
CA ALA A 193 -7.07 -5.77 1.57
C ALA A 193 -7.17 -5.11 2.95
N ASN A 194 -7.29 -3.78 2.98
CA ASN A 194 -7.51 -3.01 4.20
C ASN A 194 -6.46 -3.26 5.29
N CYS A 195 -5.20 -3.40 4.89
CA CYS A 195 -4.09 -3.65 5.80
C CYS A 195 -3.30 -2.38 6.07
N LYS A 196 -2.60 -2.34 7.20
CA LYS A 196 -1.68 -1.27 7.57
C LYS A 196 -0.27 -1.79 7.77
N PHE A 197 0.68 -1.18 7.07
CA PHE A 197 2.12 -1.43 7.19
C PHE A 197 2.80 -0.18 7.71
N TYR A 198 3.26 -0.23 8.96
CA TYR A 198 3.86 0.91 9.64
C TYR A 198 5.28 0.60 10.11
N ARG A 199 6.25 1.40 9.66
CA ARG A 199 7.66 1.30 10.12
C ARG A 199 8.27 -0.09 10.01
N ASN A 200 7.89 -0.86 8.99
CA ASN A 200 8.59 -2.10 8.67
C ASN A 200 9.87 -1.79 7.89
N ALA A 201 10.90 -2.60 8.08
CA ALA A 201 12.22 -2.33 7.53
C ALA A 201 12.88 -3.53 6.83
N ALA A 202 13.37 -3.30 5.61
CA ALA A 202 14.29 -4.18 4.91
C ALA A 202 15.73 -3.68 5.11
N LEU A 203 16.50 -4.38 5.94
CA LEU A 203 17.79 -3.95 6.49
C LEU A 203 19.01 -4.50 5.73
N GLY A 204 18.82 -5.24 4.65
CA GLY A 204 19.93 -5.79 3.87
C GLY A 204 20.71 -4.70 3.14
N THR A 205 22.00 -4.53 3.43
CA THR A 205 22.74 -3.33 3.00
C THR A 205 23.53 -3.46 1.68
N SER A 206 23.69 -4.66 1.12
CA SER A 206 24.49 -4.84 -0.11
C SER A 206 24.27 -6.18 -0.80
N GLY A 207 24.21 -6.17 -2.14
CA GLY A 207 24.04 -7.34 -3.01
C GLY A 207 22.71 -7.30 -3.76
N GLY A 208 22.61 -7.96 -4.92
CA GLY A 208 21.44 -7.86 -5.80
C GLY A 208 20.11 -8.38 -5.21
N LEU A 209 20.17 -9.19 -4.15
CA LEU A 209 19.03 -9.91 -3.57
C LEU A 209 18.71 -9.49 -2.12
N ARG A 210 19.00 -8.24 -1.75
CA ARG A 210 18.91 -7.73 -0.37
C ARG A 210 18.49 -6.28 -0.33
N GLY A 211 17.85 -5.87 0.77
CA GLY A 211 17.47 -4.48 1.03
C GLY A 211 16.24 -4.03 0.26
N HIS A 212 15.40 -4.96 -0.18
CA HIS A 212 14.27 -4.68 -1.05
C HIS A 212 12.95 -4.70 -0.27
N GLY A 213 12.08 -3.71 -0.52
CA GLY A 213 10.70 -3.75 -0.05
C GLY A 213 10.57 -3.58 1.46
N GLY A 214 10.53 -2.35 1.97
CA GLY A 214 10.60 -2.14 3.43
C GLY A 214 9.51 -2.86 4.21
N ALA A 215 8.27 -2.87 3.68
CA ALA A 215 7.20 -3.71 4.17
C ALA A 215 7.09 -5.03 3.41
N ILE A 216 7.07 -4.98 2.08
CA ILE A 216 6.74 -6.14 1.24
C ILE A 216 7.83 -6.39 0.21
N ASN A 217 8.34 -7.61 0.15
CA ASN A 217 9.20 -8.06 -0.94
C ASN A 217 8.65 -9.30 -1.61
N LEU A 218 8.45 -9.23 -2.92
CA LEU A 218 7.99 -10.34 -3.74
C LEU A 218 9.00 -10.57 -4.86
N ASP A 219 9.58 -11.76 -4.86
CA ASP A 219 10.54 -12.22 -5.87
C ASP A 219 9.98 -13.43 -6.63
N GLY A 220 10.47 -13.68 -7.84
CA GLY A 220 10.32 -14.93 -8.58
C GLY A 220 8.90 -15.48 -8.64
N VAL A 221 8.10 -14.96 -9.55
CA VAL A 221 6.78 -15.53 -9.88
C VAL A 221 6.93 -16.75 -10.83
N GLU A 222 7.95 -17.60 -10.65
CA GLU A 222 8.12 -18.83 -11.42
C GLU A 222 7.69 -20.05 -10.59
N ILE A 223 6.40 -20.36 -10.65
CA ILE A 223 5.91 -21.74 -10.49
C ILE A 223 4.82 -21.95 -11.53
N ALA A 224 5.19 -22.38 -12.74
CA ALA A 224 4.40 -23.09 -13.76
C ALA A 224 2.94 -22.68 -14.06
N ALA A 225 2.44 -21.57 -13.52
CA ALA A 225 1.03 -21.18 -13.53
C ALA A 225 0.93 -19.74 -14.03
N ALA A 226 0.30 -19.61 -15.19
CA ALA A 226 -0.20 -18.34 -15.72
C ALA A 226 -1.12 -17.63 -14.71
N ASN A 227 -1.23 -16.30 -14.82
CA ASN A 227 -2.18 -15.43 -14.12
C ASN A 227 -1.92 -15.18 -12.63
N LYS A 228 -0.65 -14.99 -12.25
CA LYS A 228 -0.31 -14.65 -10.86
C LYS A 228 -0.67 -13.20 -10.54
N ILE A 229 -1.43 -13.00 -9.48
CA ILE A 229 -1.98 -11.68 -9.11
C ILE A 229 -1.40 -11.23 -7.78
N TYR A 230 -0.83 -10.04 -7.82
CA TYR A 230 -0.47 -9.27 -6.64
C TYR A 230 -1.44 -8.11 -6.52
N SER A 231 -2.41 -8.25 -5.61
CA SER A 231 -3.46 -7.25 -5.42
C SER A 231 -3.30 -6.58 -4.07
N VAL A 232 -3.31 -5.25 -4.06
CA VAL A 232 -3.29 -4.43 -2.86
C VAL A 232 -4.43 -3.42 -2.94
N CYS A 233 -5.35 -3.48 -1.99
CA CYS A 233 -6.53 -2.65 -1.98
C CYS A 233 -6.72 -1.98 -0.61
N GLY A 234 -7.11 -0.70 -0.59
CA GLY A 234 -7.58 -0.03 0.63
C GLY A 234 -6.54 0.03 1.75
N SER A 235 -5.26 -0.10 1.42
CA SER A 235 -4.19 -0.35 2.40
C SER A 235 -3.27 0.85 2.59
N GLU A 236 -2.72 0.97 3.79
CA GLU A 236 -1.82 2.05 4.21
C GLU A 236 -0.39 1.54 4.35
N PHE A 237 0.57 2.25 3.74
CA PHE A 237 2.01 2.02 3.88
C PHE A 237 2.65 3.31 4.38
N ILE A 238 3.02 3.32 5.64
CA ILE A 238 3.44 4.54 6.34
C ILE A 238 4.83 4.33 6.94
N GLU A 239 5.76 5.21 6.59
CA GLU A 239 7.11 5.27 7.16
C GLU A 239 7.88 3.93 7.08
N ASN A 240 7.60 3.09 6.08
CA ASN A 240 8.38 1.88 5.84
C ASN A 240 9.70 2.26 5.16
N HIS A 241 10.74 1.47 5.40
CA HIS A 241 12.04 1.75 4.82
C HIS A 241 12.75 0.53 4.26
N ALA A 242 13.46 0.75 3.16
CA ALA A 242 14.35 -0.24 2.58
C ALA A 242 15.75 0.36 2.41
N GLU A 243 16.77 -0.47 2.49
CA GLU A 243 18.13 0.00 2.21
C GLU A 243 18.33 0.21 0.70
N VAL A 244 17.78 -0.63 -0.17
CA VAL A 244 18.13 -0.67 -1.61
C VAL A 244 17.00 -0.21 -2.53
N GLN A 245 15.82 -0.82 -2.56
CA GLN A 245 14.74 -0.47 -3.51
C GLN A 245 13.36 -0.68 -2.89
N GLY A 246 12.38 0.14 -3.29
CA GLY A 246 10.99 0.02 -2.83
C GLY A 246 10.84 0.24 -1.33
N GLY A 247 10.85 1.50 -0.86
CA GLY A 247 10.79 1.79 0.58
C GLY A 247 9.56 1.21 1.27
N ALA A 248 8.43 1.08 0.56
CA ALA A 248 7.28 0.29 1.00
C ALA A 248 7.30 -1.12 0.40
N SER A 249 7.32 -1.24 -0.93
CA SER A 249 7.16 -2.51 -1.62
C SER A 249 8.13 -2.68 -2.78
N ASN A 250 8.62 -3.91 -2.92
CA ASN A 250 9.43 -4.38 -4.04
C ASN A 250 8.76 -5.59 -4.68
N THR A 251 8.66 -5.57 -6.01
CA THR A 251 8.10 -6.67 -6.80
C THR A 251 8.94 -6.90 -8.05
N VAL A 252 9.31 -8.15 -8.28
CA VAL A 252 9.99 -8.60 -9.51
C VAL A 252 9.20 -9.75 -10.11
N PHE A 253 8.68 -9.55 -11.31
CA PHE A 253 7.98 -10.58 -12.07
C PHE A 253 8.87 -11.06 -13.20
N SER A 254 9.30 -12.30 -13.10
CA SER A 254 9.79 -13.05 -14.25
C SER A 254 8.59 -13.69 -14.93
N ASP A 255 8.31 -13.25 -16.16
CA ASP A 255 6.99 -13.33 -16.78
C ASP A 255 6.46 -14.77 -16.88
N ASN A 256 5.25 -14.95 -16.34
CA ASN A 256 4.29 -15.98 -16.74
C ASN A 256 3.06 -15.24 -17.27
N VAL A 257 2.57 -15.61 -18.46
CA VAL A 257 1.35 -15.06 -19.08
C VAL A 257 0.25 -14.82 -18.03
N GLY A 258 -0.23 -13.60 -17.92
CA GLY A 258 -1.27 -13.11 -17.02
C GLY A 258 -0.78 -12.45 -15.72
N ALA A 259 0.52 -12.32 -15.47
CA ALA A 259 1.04 -11.77 -14.22
C ALA A 259 0.80 -10.25 -14.10
N LYS A 260 0.23 -9.80 -12.97
CA LYS A 260 -0.12 -8.39 -12.77
C LYS A 260 0.04 -7.90 -11.33
N LEU A 261 0.57 -6.70 -11.18
CA LEU A 261 0.49 -5.89 -9.96
C LEU A 261 -0.70 -4.94 -10.08
N GLU A 262 -1.63 -5.06 -9.15
CA GLU A 262 -2.83 -4.24 -9.06
C GLU A 262 -2.93 -3.56 -7.70
N ILE A 263 -2.90 -2.23 -7.72
CA ILE A 263 -2.99 -1.40 -6.53
C ILE A 263 -4.18 -0.48 -6.71
N ASP A 264 -5.10 -0.50 -5.75
CA ASP A 264 -6.27 0.38 -5.76
C ASP A 264 -6.53 0.98 -4.38
N GLN A 265 -6.91 2.25 -4.33
CA GLN A 265 -7.35 2.90 -3.08
C GLN A 265 -6.32 2.82 -1.94
N CYS A 266 -5.03 2.89 -2.26
CA CYS A 266 -3.95 2.75 -1.27
C CYS A 266 -3.30 4.11 -0.93
N TYR A 267 -2.79 4.21 0.29
CA TYR A 267 -2.09 5.38 0.78
C TYR A 267 -0.64 5.06 1.15
N TYR A 268 0.31 5.67 0.45
CA TYR A 268 1.75 5.53 0.69
C TYR A 268 2.31 6.85 1.22
N GLU A 269 2.66 6.90 2.50
CA GLU A 269 3.17 8.08 3.17
C GLU A 269 4.57 7.88 3.74
N GLY A 270 5.50 8.78 3.40
CA GLY A 270 6.78 8.87 4.10
C GLY A 270 7.66 7.63 3.97
N ASN A 271 7.42 6.76 2.98
CA ASN A 271 8.25 5.58 2.77
C ASN A 271 9.57 6.01 2.12
N TYR A 272 10.67 5.38 2.53
CA TYR A 272 11.98 5.89 2.13
C TYR A 272 13.05 4.82 1.88
N LEU A 273 14.04 5.22 1.07
CA LEU A 273 15.29 4.49 0.92
C LEU A 273 16.42 5.15 1.71
N ARG A 274 17.22 4.33 2.39
CA ARG A 274 18.36 4.82 3.19
C ARG A 274 19.69 4.82 2.42
N ALA A 275 19.91 3.90 1.48
CA ALA A 275 21.20 3.86 0.79
C ALA A 275 21.48 5.15 0.02
N SER A 276 22.63 5.76 0.31
CA SER A 276 23.19 6.84 -0.50
C SER A 276 23.66 6.28 -1.85
N ASN A 277 23.38 6.97 -2.96
CA ASN A 277 23.82 6.63 -4.31
C ASN A 277 23.21 5.37 -4.95
N ALA A 278 22.20 4.76 -4.34
CA ALA A 278 21.51 3.59 -4.87
C ALA A 278 20.01 3.68 -4.59
N GLY A 279 19.23 2.99 -5.43
CA GLY A 279 17.83 2.74 -5.14
C GLY A 279 16.82 3.60 -5.87
N ASN A 280 15.74 2.93 -6.27
CA ASN A 280 14.60 3.49 -6.99
C ASN A 280 13.32 3.12 -6.24
N GLY A 281 12.27 3.93 -6.38
CA GLY A 281 10.98 3.66 -5.75
C GLY A 281 11.01 3.97 -4.25
N GLY A 282 10.77 5.22 -3.85
CA GLY A 282 10.67 5.55 -2.43
C GLY A 282 9.49 4.88 -1.76
N ALA A 283 8.36 4.71 -2.46
CA ALA A 283 7.30 3.79 -2.05
C ALA A 283 7.41 2.46 -2.80
N ILE A 284 7.22 2.47 -4.12
CA ILE A 284 7.06 1.25 -4.91
C ILE A 284 8.21 1.09 -5.89
N PHE A 285 8.80 -0.10 -5.88
CA PHE A 285 9.66 -0.60 -6.95
C PHE A 285 9.00 -1.80 -7.63
N HIS A 286 8.93 -1.75 -8.96
CA HIS A 286 8.36 -2.82 -9.76
C HIS A 286 9.17 -3.10 -11.03
N VAL A 287 9.42 -4.37 -11.32
CA VAL A 287 10.04 -4.84 -12.57
C VAL A 287 9.26 -6.01 -13.14
N VAL A 288 9.08 -5.99 -14.46
CA VAL A 288 8.83 -7.19 -15.27
C VAL A 288 10.06 -7.40 -16.16
N ASP A 289 10.73 -8.55 -16.05
CA ASP A 289 12.02 -8.79 -16.73
C ASP A 289 11.93 -9.67 -18.01
N ASP A 290 10.77 -10.23 -18.31
CA ASP A 290 10.48 -11.02 -19.52
C ASP A 290 9.18 -10.53 -20.23
N LEU A 291 8.88 -11.07 -21.43
CA LEU A 291 7.76 -10.71 -22.31
C LEU A 291 7.03 -11.98 -22.80
N ALA A 292 6.73 -12.91 -21.92
CA ALA A 292 5.90 -14.08 -22.21
C ALA A 292 4.44 -13.71 -22.57
N GLY A 293 3.84 -12.72 -21.89
CA GLY A 293 2.46 -12.26 -22.14
C GLY A 293 2.29 -11.28 -23.32
N GLY A 294 3.40 -10.82 -23.90
CA GLY A 294 3.41 -9.87 -25.02
C GLY A 294 3.01 -8.44 -24.64
N VAL A 295 3.06 -7.53 -25.62
CA VAL A 295 2.93 -6.08 -25.38
C VAL A 295 1.50 -5.59 -25.07
N THR A 296 0.52 -6.50 -25.08
CA THR A 296 -0.92 -6.22 -24.90
C THR A 296 -1.45 -6.69 -23.55
N GLU A 297 -0.63 -7.33 -22.74
CA GLU A 297 -0.98 -7.81 -21.42
C GLU A 297 -0.96 -6.67 -20.39
N MET A 298 -1.93 -6.63 -19.48
CA MET A 298 -1.88 -5.72 -18.34
C MET A 298 -0.94 -6.25 -17.26
N GLN A 299 0.19 -5.56 -17.04
CA GLN A 299 1.21 -5.97 -16.08
C GLN A 299 1.20 -5.12 -14.81
N PHE A 300 0.77 -3.86 -14.92
CA PHE A 300 0.82 -2.90 -13.82
C PHE A 300 -0.37 -1.96 -13.82
N SER A 301 -1.06 -1.85 -12.69
CA SER A 301 -2.19 -0.93 -12.53
C SER A 301 -2.16 -0.30 -11.15
N VAL A 302 -2.15 1.04 -11.10
CA VAL A 302 -2.31 1.82 -9.87
C VAL A 302 -3.45 2.80 -10.05
N THR A 303 -4.48 2.66 -9.22
CA THR A 303 -5.70 3.47 -9.31
C THR A 303 -6.08 4.09 -7.98
N ARG A 304 -6.69 5.28 -8.00
CA ARG A 304 -7.34 5.93 -6.85
C ARG A 304 -6.47 6.00 -5.58
N SER A 305 -5.16 6.13 -5.76
CA SER A 305 -4.17 6.00 -4.70
C SER A 305 -3.39 7.29 -4.50
N THR A 306 -2.83 7.45 -3.30
CA THR A 306 -2.03 8.62 -2.94
C THR A 306 -0.62 8.23 -2.55
N PHE A 307 0.33 8.94 -3.14
CA PHE A 307 1.75 8.90 -2.81
C PHE A 307 2.10 10.26 -2.22
N TYR A 308 2.51 10.26 -0.95
CA TYR A 308 2.79 11.45 -0.20
C TYR A 308 4.16 11.37 0.49
N ALA A 309 5.01 12.35 0.21
CA ALA A 309 6.29 12.51 0.91
C ALA A 309 7.19 11.26 0.88
N ASN A 310 7.07 10.41 -0.15
CA ASN A 310 7.95 9.26 -0.31
C ASN A 310 9.28 9.72 -0.92
N TYR A 311 10.36 9.02 -0.59
CA TYR A 311 11.70 9.51 -0.90
C TYR A 311 12.67 8.40 -1.28
N CYS A 312 13.42 8.59 -2.37
CA CYS A 312 14.54 7.73 -2.75
C CYS A 312 15.74 8.53 -3.26
N ASP A 313 16.91 7.91 -3.39
CA ASP A 313 18.07 8.64 -3.90
C ASP A 313 17.95 8.92 -5.40
N ARG A 314 17.64 7.91 -6.24
CA ARG A 314 17.72 8.03 -7.70
C ARG A 314 16.40 8.31 -8.41
N HIS A 315 15.51 7.34 -8.54
CA HIS A 315 14.40 7.47 -9.47
C HIS A 315 13.06 7.09 -8.86
N GLY A 316 12.03 7.91 -9.08
CA GLY A 316 10.67 7.59 -8.63
C GLY A 316 10.54 7.68 -7.11
N GLY A 317 10.42 8.88 -6.55
CA GLY A 317 10.21 9.05 -5.11
C GLY A 317 8.93 8.36 -4.64
N GLY A 318 7.83 8.50 -5.39
CA GLY A 318 6.64 7.67 -5.21
C GLY A 318 6.84 6.29 -5.82
N ILE A 319 6.81 6.21 -7.15
CA ILE A 319 6.85 4.94 -7.88
C ILE A 319 8.01 4.92 -8.87
N TRP A 320 8.70 3.79 -8.93
CA TRP A 320 9.53 3.39 -10.05
C TRP A 320 9.02 2.06 -10.60
N ALA A 321 8.72 2.02 -11.90
CA ALA A 321 8.21 0.81 -12.53
C ALA A 321 8.80 0.60 -13.94
N LEU A 322 9.25 -0.62 -14.20
CA LEU A 322 9.63 -1.10 -15.51
C LEU A 322 8.67 -2.23 -15.93
N ILE A 323 8.05 -2.08 -17.09
CA ILE A 323 7.14 -3.08 -17.66
C ILE A 323 7.47 -3.32 -19.14
N ASN A 324 6.96 -4.43 -19.68
CA ASN A 324 7.11 -4.81 -21.09
C ASN A 324 5.74 -4.92 -21.83
N GLY A 325 4.64 -4.98 -21.08
CA GLY A 325 3.25 -5.02 -21.53
C GLY A 325 2.54 -3.66 -21.46
N LEU A 326 1.39 -3.62 -20.78
CA LEU A 326 0.57 -2.43 -20.53
C LEU A 326 0.64 -2.03 -19.06
N GLY A 327 0.72 -0.72 -18.84
CA GLY A 327 0.73 -0.10 -17.52
C GLY A 327 -0.27 1.03 -17.41
N VAL A 328 -0.99 1.11 -16.29
CA VAL A 328 -1.98 2.16 -16.03
C VAL A 328 -1.71 2.84 -14.69
N ILE A 329 -1.66 4.18 -14.72
CA ILE A 329 -1.76 5.04 -13.54
C ILE A 329 -2.97 5.93 -13.72
N GLU A 330 -3.95 5.85 -12.82
CA GLU A 330 -5.23 6.53 -13.00
C GLU A 330 -5.80 7.08 -11.71
N ASN A 331 -6.36 8.30 -11.73
CA ASN A 331 -6.99 8.91 -10.55
C ASN A 331 -6.06 8.92 -9.33
N CYS A 332 -4.77 9.17 -9.53
CA CYS A 332 -3.78 9.14 -8.45
C CYS A 332 -3.25 10.53 -8.12
N THR A 333 -2.91 10.73 -6.85
CA THR A 333 -2.26 11.94 -6.36
C THR A 333 -0.82 11.63 -5.94
N PHE A 334 0.14 12.34 -6.52
CA PHE A 334 1.55 12.32 -6.16
C PHE A 334 1.92 13.68 -5.59
N TYR A 335 2.21 13.73 -4.29
CA TYR A 335 2.37 14.98 -3.56
C TYR A 335 3.64 14.98 -2.72
N ARG A 336 4.55 15.91 -2.98
CA ARG A 336 5.82 16.07 -2.23
C ARG A 336 6.70 14.83 -2.20
N ASP A 337 6.53 13.90 -3.13
CA ASP A 337 7.48 12.81 -3.32
C ASP A 337 8.81 13.37 -3.86
N SER A 338 9.91 12.71 -3.55
CA SER A 338 11.24 13.26 -3.82
C SER A 338 12.31 12.26 -4.24
N THR A 339 13.21 12.73 -5.10
CA THR A 339 14.53 12.14 -5.31
C THR A 339 15.62 13.16 -5.01
N ILE A 340 16.72 12.79 -4.33
CA ILE A 340 17.72 13.79 -3.89
C ILE A 340 19.05 13.75 -4.63
N ASN A 341 19.37 12.67 -5.34
CA ASN A 341 20.66 12.57 -6.00
C ASN A 341 20.79 13.65 -7.09
N THR A 342 21.76 14.55 -6.96
CA THR A 342 21.88 15.67 -7.92
C THR A 342 22.42 15.24 -9.29
N SER A 343 22.91 14.01 -9.42
CA SER A 343 23.49 13.47 -10.65
C SER A 343 22.59 12.42 -11.32
N HIS A 344 21.68 11.81 -10.56
CA HIS A 344 20.82 10.73 -11.01
C HIS A 344 19.36 10.86 -10.55
N GLY A 345 19.00 11.89 -9.80
CA GLY A 345 17.67 12.12 -9.22
C GLY A 345 16.61 12.47 -10.27
N LEU A 346 15.77 11.53 -10.68
CA LEU A 346 14.76 11.73 -11.74
C LEU A 346 13.36 11.33 -11.27
N GLY A 347 12.32 12.06 -11.69
CA GLY A 347 10.93 11.64 -11.43
C GLY A 347 10.60 11.65 -9.95
N GLY A 348 10.54 12.82 -9.32
CA GLY A 348 10.23 12.93 -7.89
C GLY A 348 8.96 12.18 -7.49
N GLY A 349 7.89 12.31 -8.27
CA GLY A 349 6.68 11.52 -8.10
C GLY A 349 6.77 10.13 -8.73
N LEU A 350 7.05 10.08 -10.03
CA LEU A 350 6.85 8.89 -10.85
C LEU A 350 8.00 8.69 -11.85
N ALA A 351 8.45 7.44 -11.97
CA ALA A 351 9.40 7.00 -12.99
C ALA A 351 8.83 5.82 -13.78
N LEU A 352 8.59 6.03 -15.07
CA LEU A 352 8.03 5.05 -16.01
C LEU A 352 9.11 4.54 -16.96
N LEU A 353 9.26 3.23 -17.01
CA LEU A 353 10.29 2.58 -17.80
C LEU A 353 9.74 1.44 -18.65
N ALA A 354 10.47 1.21 -19.72
CA ALA A 354 10.34 0.12 -20.67
C ALA A 354 11.73 -0.42 -20.96
N GLN A 355 11.86 -1.73 -21.11
CA GLN A 355 13.15 -2.36 -21.44
C GLN A 355 13.55 -2.08 -22.89
N THR A 356 12.60 -2.23 -23.82
CA THR A 356 12.81 -2.06 -25.26
C THR A 356 11.80 -1.06 -25.81
N ALA A 357 12.20 -0.30 -26.84
CA ALA A 357 11.27 0.61 -27.50
C ALA A 357 10.01 -0.13 -27.98
N ASN A 358 8.83 0.41 -27.65
CA ASN A 358 7.51 -0.15 -27.97
C ASN A 358 7.13 -1.44 -27.21
N GLN A 359 7.90 -1.83 -26.18
CA GLN A 359 7.50 -2.81 -25.17
C GLN A 359 7.31 -2.02 -23.87
N GLY A 360 6.13 -2.06 -23.24
CA GLY A 360 5.84 -1.25 -22.05
C GLY A 360 5.06 0.03 -22.35
N ASN A 361 3.81 -0.12 -22.78
CA ASN A 361 2.90 0.98 -23.10
C ASN A 361 2.19 1.48 -21.84
N TRP A 362 2.46 2.73 -21.50
CA TRP A 362 1.89 3.38 -20.33
C TRP A 362 0.68 4.25 -20.69
N THR A 363 -0.34 4.21 -19.85
CA THR A 363 -1.42 5.20 -19.79
C THR A 363 -1.40 5.88 -18.44
N VAL A 364 -1.22 7.20 -18.44
CA VAL A 364 -1.35 8.03 -17.25
C VAL A 364 -2.52 8.97 -17.47
N ARG A 365 -3.57 8.82 -16.67
CA ARG A 365 -4.77 9.65 -16.83
C ARG A 365 -5.41 10.14 -15.55
N ASN A 366 -5.94 11.35 -15.59
CA ASN A 366 -6.64 11.95 -14.45
C ASN A 366 -5.80 11.90 -13.17
N CYS A 367 -4.49 12.18 -13.26
CA CYS A 367 -3.59 12.19 -12.12
C CYS A 367 -3.16 13.62 -11.77
N THR A 368 -2.88 13.85 -10.49
CA THR A 368 -2.36 15.12 -9.97
C THR A 368 -0.94 14.91 -9.45
N PHE A 369 0.04 15.57 -10.07
CA PHE A 369 1.44 15.58 -9.65
C PHE A 369 1.79 16.97 -9.13
N ALA A 370 1.90 17.13 -7.83
CA ALA A 370 2.13 18.44 -7.23
C ALA A 370 3.32 18.46 -6.27
N ARG A 371 4.14 19.51 -6.38
CA ARG A 371 5.22 19.81 -5.43
C ARG A 371 6.23 18.68 -5.23
N ASN A 372 6.37 17.79 -6.21
CA ASN A 372 7.37 16.74 -6.18
C ASN A 372 8.75 17.30 -6.55
N TYR A 373 9.80 16.70 -5.99
CA TYR A 373 11.17 17.17 -6.12
C TYR A 373 12.06 16.13 -6.80
N ALA A 374 12.88 16.55 -7.76
CA ALA A 374 13.93 15.69 -8.30
C ALA A 374 15.31 16.32 -8.14
N GLY A 375 16.31 15.52 -7.76
CA GLY A 375 17.67 16.01 -7.59
C GLY A 375 18.28 16.55 -8.88
N LEU A 376 17.88 16.01 -10.04
CA LEU A 376 18.39 16.39 -11.36
C LEU A 376 17.30 16.99 -12.27
N PHE A 377 16.29 16.22 -12.73
CA PHE A 377 15.18 16.77 -13.54
C PHE A 377 13.90 15.92 -13.53
N GLY A 378 12.80 16.54 -13.95
CA GLY A 378 11.48 15.93 -13.94
C GLY A 378 10.99 15.72 -12.52
N GLY A 379 10.83 16.80 -11.75
CA GLY A 379 10.32 16.77 -10.39
C GLY A 379 9.01 15.99 -10.28
N GLY A 380 8.11 16.14 -11.25
CA GLY A 380 6.88 15.35 -11.31
C GLY A 380 7.15 13.95 -11.82
N VAL A 381 7.50 13.85 -13.11
CA VAL A 381 7.57 12.58 -13.83
C VAL A 381 8.83 12.43 -14.66
N PHE A 382 9.41 11.24 -14.57
CA PHE A 382 10.41 10.73 -15.50
C PHE A 382 9.80 9.61 -16.35
N SER A 383 10.07 9.62 -17.65
CA SER A 383 9.77 8.52 -18.56
C SER A 383 10.98 8.27 -19.47
N ASN A 384 11.43 7.02 -19.58
CA ASN A 384 12.59 6.70 -20.43
C ASN A 384 12.22 6.68 -21.93
N PRO A 385 13.16 6.94 -22.86
CA PRO A 385 12.91 6.96 -24.30
C PRO A 385 12.10 5.78 -24.85
N ALA A 386 12.32 4.59 -24.30
CA ALA A 386 11.71 3.34 -24.72
C ALA A 386 10.22 3.22 -24.37
N ALA A 387 9.74 3.90 -23.32
CA ALA A 387 8.38 3.76 -22.79
C ALA A 387 7.38 4.64 -23.55
N PRO A 388 6.53 4.10 -24.44
CA PRO A 388 5.47 4.87 -25.05
C PRO A 388 4.46 5.27 -23.98
N THR A 389 4.18 6.57 -23.85
CA THR A 389 3.28 7.08 -22.81
C THR A 389 2.11 7.85 -23.42
N THR A 390 0.89 7.38 -23.13
CA THR A 390 -0.37 8.10 -23.35
C THR A 390 -0.66 8.96 -22.13
N TRP A 391 -0.82 10.26 -22.35
CA TRP A 391 -0.98 11.26 -21.30
C TRP A 391 -2.31 12.00 -21.46
N GLN A 392 -3.20 11.84 -20.48
CA GLN A 392 -4.59 12.29 -20.58
C GLN A 392 -5.13 12.96 -19.32
N ASN A 393 -5.71 14.15 -19.44
CA ASN A 393 -6.42 14.81 -18.34
C ASN A 393 -5.59 15.00 -17.05
N ASN A 394 -4.28 15.16 -17.13
CA ASN A 394 -3.42 15.26 -15.94
C ASN A 394 -3.12 16.71 -15.54
N ILE A 395 -2.79 16.89 -14.26
CA ILE A 395 -2.34 18.15 -13.67
C ILE A 395 -0.91 18.00 -13.17
N LEU A 396 -0.01 18.89 -13.61
CA LEU A 396 1.36 19.03 -13.12
C LEU A 396 1.52 20.40 -12.46
N LEU A 397 1.77 20.46 -11.15
CA LEU A 397 1.74 21.73 -10.42
C LEU A 397 2.94 21.90 -9.50
N ASN A 398 3.75 22.92 -9.74
CA ASN A 398 4.84 23.34 -8.87
C ASN A 398 5.83 22.20 -8.54
N ASN A 399 6.01 21.25 -9.46
CA ASN A 399 7.11 20.31 -9.34
C ASN A 399 8.43 21.03 -9.65
N TYR A 400 9.51 20.60 -9.02
CA TYR A 400 10.77 21.33 -9.07
C TYR A 400 11.97 20.38 -9.00
N HIS A 401 13.15 20.91 -9.31
CA HIS A 401 14.41 20.21 -9.13
C HIS A 401 15.44 21.10 -8.44
N SER A 402 16.65 20.58 -8.18
CA SER A 402 17.72 21.26 -7.42
C SER A 402 18.23 22.59 -7.99
N ASN A 403 17.67 23.06 -9.12
CA ASN A 403 18.11 24.23 -9.89
C ASN A 403 19.58 24.20 -10.36
N SER A 404 20.30 23.10 -10.15
CA SER A 404 21.70 22.93 -10.57
C SER A 404 21.89 22.89 -12.09
N ASN A 405 20.84 22.51 -12.82
CA ASN A 405 20.78 22.59 -14.28
C ASN A 405 19.50 23.34 -14.69
N PRO A 406 19.57 24.60 -15.12
CA PRO A 406 18.37 25.37 -15.46
C PRO A 406 17.79 25.02 -16.86
N TRP A 407 18.42 24.12 -17.60
CA TRP A 407 18.06 23.77 -18.98
C TRP A 407 17.13 22.55 -19.09
N VAL A 408 16.85 21.89 -17.97
CA VAL A 408 16.06 20.67 -17.90
C VAL A 408 14.66 20.94 -17.37
N GLY A 409 13.72 20.04 -17.66
CA GLY A 409 12.32 20.25 -17.32
C GLY A 409 12.04 20.16 -15.81
N LEU A 410 11.20 21.07 -15.31
CA LEU A 410 10.71 21.11 -13.93
C LEU A 410 9.72 19.98 -13.69
N ASN A 411 8.69 19.87 -14.53
CA ASN A 411 7.60 18.92 -14.35
C ASN A 411 7.91 17.55 -14.92
N VAL A 412 8.46 17.51 -16.14
CA VAL A 412 8.76 16.28 -16.87
C VAL A 412 10.17 16.31 -17.46
N ASN A 413 10.77 15.13 -17.62
CA ASN A 413 12.08 15.04 -18.29
C ASN A 413 12.00 15.23 -19.82
N ARG A 414 10.87 14.86 -20.43
CA ARG A 414 10.64 14.91 -21.87
C ARG A 414 9.14 15.06 -22.15
N GLN A 415 8.82 15.42 -23.37
CA GLN A 415 7.45 15.35 -23.86
C GLN A 415 7.02 13.89 -24.07
N MET A 416 5.82 13.54 -23.58
CA MET A 416 5.21 12.21 -23.75
C MET A 416 4.70 12.00 -25.18
N ASN A 417 4.64 10.72 -25.60
CA ASN A 417 4.43 10.34 -27.00
C ASN A 417 3.03 10.69 -27.51
N VAL A 418 2.00 10.42 -26.72
CA VAL A 418 0.60 10.54 -27.14
C VAL A 418 -0.14 11.45 -26.17
N GLN A 419 -0.78 12.47 -26.72
CA GLN A 419 -1.72 13.31 -25.98
C GLN A 419 -3.15 12.87 -26.27
N VAL A 420 -3.94 12.73 -25.20
CA VAL A 420 -5.39 12.64 -25.28
C VAL A 420 -5.98 13.69 -24.33
N GLY A 421 -7.02 14.41 -24.75
CA GLY A 421 -7.66 15.43 -23.91
C GLY A 421 -6.75 16.62 -23.53
N THR A 422 -7.18 17.34 -22.49
CA THR A 422 -6.53 18.56 -22.00
C THR A 422 -5.54 18.21 -20.88
N ASN A 423 -4.34 18.76 -20.90
CA ASN A 423 -3.39 18.61 -19.79
C ASN A 423 -2.92 19.99 -19.36
N ILE A 424 -2.80 20.21 -18.06
CA ILE A 424 -2.34 21.49 -17.51
C ILE A 424 -1.05 21.32 -16.73
N GLN A 425 -0.20 22.33 -16.83
CA GLN A 425 1.10 22.33 -16.16
C GLN A 425 1.48 23.73 -15.67
N TRP A 426 2.19 23.80 -14.55
CA TRP A 426 2.69 25.05 -13.97
C TRP A 426 3.94 24.78 -13.12
N PRO A 427 4.94 25.69 -13.08
CA PRO A 427 5.03 27.00 -13.75
C PRO A 427 5.35 26.93 -15.25
N GLN A 428 5.15 28.05 -15.96
CA GLN A 428 5.52 28.17 -17.37
C GLN A 428 7.03 28.27 -17.59
N TYR A 429 7.73 28.96 -16.71
CA TYR A 429 9.12 29.31 -16.93
C TYR A 429 10.03 28.61 -15.93
N ARG A 430 11.17 28.14 -16.45
CA ARG A 430 12.30 27.65 -15.67
C ARG A 430 13.05 28.83 -15.02
N PRO A 431 13.95 28.58 -14.05
CA PRO A 431 14.74 29.64 -13.41
C PRO A 431 15.58 30.52 -14.37
N ASN A 432 15.90 30.03 -15.58
CA ASN A 432 16.59 30.81 -16.62
C ASN A 432 15.65 31.55 -17.58
N ASN A 433 14.36 31.69 -17.26
CA ASN A 433 13.32 32.32 -18.08
C ASN A 433 13.02 31.61 -19.41
N SER A 434 13.54 30.40 -19.64
CA SER A 434 13.08 29.55 -20.74
C SER A 434 11.75 28.89 -20.40
N GLU A 435 10.91 28.64 -21.40
CA GLU A 435 9.67 27.86 -21.21
C GLU A 435 10.01 26.44 -20.75
N ASP A 436 9.26 25.91 -19.79
CA ASP A 436 9.42 24.56 -19.25
C ASP A 436 9.13 23.49 -20.32
N THR A 437 9.64 22.29 -20.11
CA THR A 437 9.35 21.15 -21.01
C THR A 437 7.87 20.82 -20.90
N LYS A 438 7.12 20.96 -22.00
CA LYS A 438 5.73 20.56 -22.02
C LYS A 438 5.58 19.04 -21.86
N ALA A 439 4.67 18.61 -20.98
CA ALA A 439 4.32 17.19 -20.84
C ALA A 439 3.80 16.60 -22.16
N THR A 440 3.06 17.40 -22.92
CA THR A 440 2.62 17.11 -24.29
C THR A 440 2.64 18.38 -25.13
N ALA A 441 2.66 18.27 -26.46
CA ALA A 441 2.73 19.44 -27.34
C ALA A 441 1.63 20.50 -27.06
N ALA A 442 0.41 20.05 -26.73
CA ALA A 442 -0.71 20.92 -26.39
C ALA A 442 -1.02 20.96 -24.88
N SER A 443 -0.05 20.66 -24.02
CA SER A 443 -0.16 21.00 -22.59
C SER A 443 -0.26 22.51 -22.43
N ILE A 444 -1.17 22.94 -21.57
CA ILE A 444 -1.46 24.35 -21.32
C ILE A 444 -0.77 24.80 -20.04
N PHE A 445 -0.05 25.92 -20.13
CA PHE A 445 0.54 26.55 -18.96
C PHE A 445 -0.51 27.38 -18.22
N THR A 446 -0.96 26.90 -17.08
CA THR A 446 -1.91 27.62 -16.24
C THR A 446 -1.85 27.10 -14.82
N ALA A 447 -2.12 27.98 -13.86
CA ALA A 447 -2.47 27.51 -12.52
C ALA A 447 -3.75 26.66 -12.59
N ALA A 448 -3.75 25.56 -11.85
CA ALA A 448 -4.85 24.60 -11.83
C ALA A 448 -6.00 25.00 -10.90
N GLY A 449 -5.74 25.86 -9.91
CA GLY A 449 -6.68 26.12 -8.82
C GLY A 449 -6.85 24.91 -7.91
N ILE A 450 -5.74 24.40 -7.37
CA ILE A 450 -5.72 23.25 -6.45
C ILE A 450 -5.44 23.75 -5.02
N SER A 451 -6.05 23.12 -4.02
CA SER A 451 -5.76 23.33 -2.60
C SER A 451 -4.32 22.94 -2.23
N ASP A 452 -3.75 23.65 -1.27
CA ASP A 452 -2.40 23.33 -0.75
C ASP A 452 -2.40 22.25 0.33
N GLN A 453 -3.59 21.82 0.74
CA GLN A 453 -3.78 20.81 1.77
C GLN A 453 -4.17 19.46 1.14
N LEU A 454 -3.41 18.43 1.50
CA LEU A 454 -3.75 17.04 1.21
C LEU A 454 -4.76 16.57 2.25
N LEU A 455 -6.00 16.32 1.86
CA LEU A 455 -7.10 16.00 2.77
C LEU A 455 -7.97 14.87 2.23
N PHE A 456 -8.66 14.17 3.13
CA PHE A 456 -9.73 13.24 2.75
C PHE A 456 -10.95 14.04 2.29
N GLN A 457 -11.29 13.93 1.01
CA GLN A 457 -12.44 14.61 0.41
C GLN A 457 -13.67 13.69 0.37
N GLY A 458 -13.87 12.90 1.44
CA GLY A 458 -14.89 11.84 1.52
C GLY A 458 -14.56 10.55 0.77
N GLY A 459 -13.42 10.51 0.06
CA GLY A 459 -12.90 9.33 -0.62
C GLY A 459 -12.06 8.39 0.25
N PRO A 460 -11.61 7.24 -0.32
CA PRO A 460 -10.81 6.24 0.40
C PRO A 460 -9.37 6.69 0.68
N THR A 461 -8.84 7.64 -0.08
CA THR A 461 -7.47 8.17 0.07
C THR A 461 -7.49 9.70 0.00
N PRO A 462 -6.56 10.39 0.67
CA PRO A 462 -6.55 11.86 0.68
C PRO A 462 -6.05 12.39 -0.67
N THR A 463 -6.63 13.47 -1.18
CA THR A 463 -6.26 14.08 -2.46
C THR A 463 -6.22 15.61 -2.35
N LEU A 464 -5.71 16.26 -3.39
CA LEU A 464 -5.70 17.71 -3.52
C LEU A 464 -6.96 18.16 -4.27
N ALA A 465 -7.90 18.77 -3.56
CA ALA A 465 -9.14 19.24 -4.18
C ALA A 465 -8.92 20.44 -5.10
N LEU A 466 -9.75 20.53 -6.14
CA LEU A 466 -9.94 21.76 -6.90
C LEU A 466 -10.67 22.79 -6.04
N ASN A 467 -10.26 24.05 -6.10
CA ASN A 467 -10.76 25.12 -5.25
C ASN A 467 -11.87 25.97 -5.90
N GLY A 468 -12.44 25.51 -7.02
CA GLY A 468 -13.46 26.24 -7.76
C GLY A 468 -12.92 27.35 -8.68
N ALA A 469 -11.59 27.43 -8.88
CA ALA A 469 -10.97 28.35 -9.83
C ALA A 469 -10.04 27.62 -10.81
N GLY A 470 -9.76 28.24 -11.96
CA GLY A 470 -8.82 27.70 -12.96
C GLY A 470 -9.46 26.84 -14.04
N MET A 471 -8.64 26.37 -14.99
CA MET A 471 -9.11 25.65 -16.20
C MET A 471 -9.23 24.13 -16.01
N ALA A 472 -8.96 23.62 -14.80
CA ALA A 472 -9.01 22.19 -14.54
C ALA A 472 -10.46 21.65 -14.55
N MET A 473 -11.44 22.49 -14.23
CA MET A 473 -12.84 22.04 -14.14
C MET A 473 -13.50 21.95 -15.52
N GLY A 474 -14.17 20.84 -15.80
CA GLY A 474 -15.07 20.71 -16.94
C GLY A 474 -14.40 20.62 -18.33
N THR A 475 -13.09 20.37 -18.39
CA THR A 475 -12.30 20.42 -19.64
C THR A 475 -11.69 19.09 -20.05
N GLY A 476 -11.83 18.06 -19.23
CA GLY A 476 -11.40 16.70 -19.51
C GLY A 476 -12.36 15.96 -20.43
N THR A 477 -11.84 14.97 -21.13
CA THR A 477 -12.66 14.07 -21.99
C THR A 477 -12.19 12.63 -21.86
N GLY A 478 -13.09 11.67 -22.08
CA GLY A 478 -12.76 10.23 -22.03
C GLY A 478 -12.29 9.76 -20.64
N CYS A 479 -12.84 10.36 -19.59
CA CYS A 479 -12.48 10.06 -18.21
C CYS A 479 -12.99 8.69 -17.75
N PRO A 480 -12.36 8.14 -16.69
CA PRO A 480 -12.96 7.08 -15.89
C PRO A 480 -14.33 7.49 -15.34
N THR A 481 -15.15 6.51 -14.95
CA THR A 481 -16.51 6.76 -14.43
C THR A 481 -16.51 7.49 -13.09
N THR A 482 -15.45 7.32 -12.30
CA THR A 482 -15.28 7.96 -10.99
C THR A 482 -13.91 8.61 -10.87
N ASP A 483 -13.76 9.51 -9.91
CA ASP A 483 -12.49 10.12 -9.52
C ASP A 483 -11.77 9.30 -8.42
N GLN A 484 -10.70 9.86 -7.85
CA GLN A 484 -9.98 9.26 -6.74
C GLN A 484 -10.86 9.03 -5.51
N CYS A 485 -11.84 9.90 -5.29
CA CYS A 485 -12.74 9.85 -4.17
C CYS A 485 -13.95 8.95 -4.40
N LEU A 486 -14.00 8.22 -5.52
CA LEU A 486 -15.17 7.46 -5.97
C LEU A 486 -16.39 8.35 -6.24
N ALA A 487 -16.20 9.65 -6.46
CA ALA A 487 -17.26 10.55 -6.91
C ALA A 487 -17.49 10.35 -8.41
N VAL A 488 -18.75 10.36 -8.84
CA VAL A 488 -19.12 10.20 -10.26
C VAL A 488 -18.61 11.39 -11.06
N ARG A 489 -17.85 11.10 -12.13
CA ARG A 489 -17.40 12.14 -13.05
C ARG A 489 -18.47 12.51 -14.05
N SER A 490 -18.53 13.80 -14.38
CA SER A 490 -19.39 14.29 -15.46
C SER A 490 -18.82 13.88 -16.84
N THR A 491 -19.62 14.04 -17.91
CA THR A 491 -19.16 13.74 -19.28
C THR A 491 -17.94 14.58 -19.67
N ASN A 492 -17.98 15.86 -19.32
CA ASN A 492 -16.83 16.75 -19.39
C ASN A 492 -16.23 16.83 -17.98
N CYS A 493 -15.53 15.78 -17.61
CA CYS A 493 -14.89 15.62 -16.31
C CYS A 493 -13.83 16.69 -16.03
N ASP A 494 -13.45 16.78 -14.76
CA ASP A 494 -12.33 17.58 -14.33
C ASP A 494 -10.99 16.91 -14.61
N LEU A 495 -9.95 17.72 -14.81
CA LEU A 495 -8.57 17.25 -14.89
C LEU A 495 -8.07 16.80 -13.52
N GLY A 496 -7.06 15.94 -13.51
CA GLY A 496 -6.44 15.43 -12.30
C GLY A 496 -7.32 14.45 -11.55
N ALA A 497 -6.93 14.17 -10.31
CA ALA A 497 -7.46 13.05 -9.53
C ALA A 497 -8.83 13.30 -8.88
N PHE A 498 -9.31 14.54 -8.86
CA PHE A 498 -10.50 14.96 -8.13
C PHE A 498 -11.55 15.58 -9.06
N GLU A 499 -12.83 15.32 -8.79
CA GLU A 499 -13.97 15.94 -9.46
C GLU A 499 -14.66 16.96 -8.52
N TYR A 500 -14.67 18.22 -8.92
CA TYR A 500 -15.22 19.33 -8.16
C TYR A 500 -16.75 19.27 -8.08
N GLY A 501 -17.28 19.47 -6.88
CA GLY A 501 -18.72 19.49 -6.62
C GLY A 501 -19.41 18.13 -6.72
N ALA A 502 -18.68 17.07 -7.06
CA ALA A 502 -19.20 15.71 -7.05
C ALA A 502 -19.14 15.13 -5.63
N THR A 503 -20.22 14.48 -5.21
CA THR A 503 -20.25 13.75 -3.94
C THR A 503 -19.69 12.34 -4.14
N PRO A 504 -18.72 11.90 -3.32
CA PRO A 504 -18.30 10.51 -3.24
C PRO A 504 -19.49 9.57 -3.04
N TYR A 505 -19.47 8.38 -3.66
CA TYR A 505 -20.37 7.32 -3.21
C TYR A 505 -20.08 7.01 -1.73
N PRO A 506 -21.11 6.77 -0.89
CA PRO A 506 -20.87 6.31 0.47
C PRO A 506 -20.13 4.97 0.39
N THR A 507 -18.84 4.97 0.72
CA THR A 507 -18.13 3.75 1.01
C THR A 507 -18.81 3.13 2.23
N GLN A 508 -19.28 1.89 2.12
CA GLN A 508 -19.66 1.14 3.31
C GLN A 508 -18.38 0.87 4.10
N VAL A 509 -17.99 1.82 4.94
CA VAL A 509 -16.98 1.57 5.97
C VAL A 509 -17.65 0.70 7.02
N SER A 510 -17.38 -0.60 7.02
CA SER A 510 -17.66 -1.44 8.19
C SER A 510 -16.68 -1.01 9.28
N VAL A 511 -17.14 -0.18 10.21
CA VAL A 511 -16.36 0.22 11.38
C VAL A 511 -16.41 -0.91 12.40
N ALA A 512 -15.69 -2.00 12.14
CA ALA A 512 -15.42 -3.03 13.14
C ALA A 512 -14.05 -2.74 13.77
N GLY A 513 -14.04 -2.14 14.96
CA GLY A 513 -12.93 -2.31 15.92
C GLY A 513 -11.67 -1.47 15.77
N TRP A 514 -11.71 -0.28 15.15
CA TRP A 514 -10.55 0.62 15.15
C TRP A 514 -10.31 1.20 16.55
N GLN A 515 -9.26 0.75 17.24
CA GLN A 515 -8.67 1.54 18.33
C GLN A 515 -7.93 2.75 17.72
N LEU A 516 -8.32 3.95 18.15
CA LEU A 516 -7.80 5.24 17.69
C LEU A 516 -6.30 5.37 17.98
N GLY A 517 -5.47 5.16 16.95
CA GLY A 517 -4.19 5.86 16.84
C GLY A 517 -4.46 7.29 16.41
N HIS A 518 -4.07 8.25 17.26
CA HIS A 518 -4.16 9.71 17.10
C HIS A 518 -4.34 10.21 15.64
N LYS A 519 -5.57 10.57 15.25
CA LYS A 519 -5.84 11.41 14.08
C LYS A 519 -6.22 12.81 14.57
N HIS A 520 -5.39 13.82 14.28
CA HIS A 520 -5.77 15.22 14.45
C HIS A 520 -6.64 15.64 13.27
N TYR A 521 -7.93 15.92 13.51
CA TYR A 521 -8.80 16.63 12.57
C TYR A 521 -8.88 18.09 13.00
N MET A 522 -8.29 19.00 12.23
CA MET A 522 -8.49 20.44 12.38
C MET A 522 -9.64 20.85 11.46
N ALA A 523 -10.80 21.18 12.01
CA ALA A 523 -11.88 21.79 11.26
C ALA A 523 -11.68 23.32 11.25
N THR A 524 -11.58 23.95 10.08
CA THR A 524 -11.60 25.42 9.96
C THR A 524 -12.77 25.89 9.11
N ASN A 525 -13.77 26.40 9.84
CA ASN A 525 -14.81 27.39 9.54
C ASN A 525 -15.96 27.13 8.53
N SER A 526 -17.15 27.43 9.08
CA SER A 526 -18.52 27.59 8.54
C SER A 526 -19.20 26.39 7.88
N ILE A 527 -19.79 25.53 8.71
CA ILE A 527 -20.84 24.60 8.30
C ILE A 527 -22.18 25.24 8.69
N GLN A 528 -22.94 25.72 7.71
CA GLN A 528 -24.38 25.87 7.88
C GLN A 528 -24.97 24.47 7.83
N SER A 529 -25.55 24.05 8.97
CA SER A 529 -26.44 22.90 9.16
C SER A 529 -26.17 21.69 8.27
N ASP A 530 -25.41 20.72 8.78
CA ASP A 530 -25.79 19.29 8.80
C ASP A 530 -24.75 18.48 9.58
N ALA A 531 -25.23 17.44 10.27
CA ALA A 531 -24.61 16.76 11.40
C ALA A 531 -23.21 16.14 11.13
N ILE A 532 -22.34 16.17 12.15
CA ILE A 532 -21.04 15.47 12.16
C ILE A 532 -21.24 14.08 12.76
N LEU A 533 -20.85 13.04 12.04
CA LEU A 533 -20.86 11.66 12.52
C LEU A 533 -19.60 11.39 13.36
N ILE A 534 -19.74 11.39 14.68
CA ILE A 534 -18.74 10.86 15.61
C ILE A 534 -19.36 9.64 16.28
N SER A 535 -18.83 8.45 15.98
CA SER A 535 -19.07 7.18 16.69
C SER A 535 -20.43 7.03 17.40
N GLY A 536 -21.45 6.57 16.67
CA GLY A 536 -22.64 5.94 17.28
C GLY A 536 -23.66 6.85 17.99
N ALA A 537 -23.43 8.17 18.07
CA ALA A 537 -24.42 9.12 18.58
C ALA A 537 -24.71 10.19 17.52
N TYR A 538 -26.00 10.47 17.27
CA TYR A 538 -26.42 11.64 16.50
C TYR A 538 -26.39 12.84 17.44
N LEU A 539 -25.42 13.74 17.26
CA LEU A 539 -25.41 15.04 17.91
C LEU A 539 -26.18 16.03 17.04
N THR A 540 -27.18 16.67 17.61
CA THR A 540 -27.82 17.85 17.01
C THR A 540 -27.26 19.09 17.70
N PHE A 541 -26.81 20.05 16.90
CA PHE A 541 -26.38 21.35 17.41
C PHE A 541 -27.57 22.31 17.35
N ASP A 542 -27.84 22.99 18.45
CA ASP A 542 -28.83 24.06 18.44
C ASP A 542 -28.28 25.31 17.75
N SER A 543 -29.13 26.33 17.59
CA SER A 543 -28.74 27.61 16.98
C SER A 543 -27.70 28.41 17.77
N ALA A 544 -27.34 27.97 18.98
CA ALA A 544 -26.31 28.58 19.83
C ALA A 544 -24.99 27.80 19.82
N GLY A 545 -24.94 26.61 19.20
CA GLY A 545 -23.73 25.79 19.08
C GLY A 545 -23.48 24.86 20.27
N GLU A 546 -24.45 24.69 21.18
CA GLU A 546 -24.37 23.66 22.22
C GLU A 546 -24.87 22.32 21.68
N ALA A 547 -24.18 21.24 22.07
CA ALA A 547 -24.45 19.90 21.58
C ALA A 547 -25.40 19.16 22.54
N ASP A 548 -26.62 18.88 22.08
CA ASP A 548 -27.58 18.05 22.81
C ASP A 548 -27.53 16.60 22.32
N LEU A 549 -27.57 15.66 23.25
CA LEU A 549 -27.77 14.23 22.96
C LEU A 549 -29.26 13.94 22.77
N LEU A 550 -29.59 13.08 21.79
CA LEU A 550 -30.96 12.59 21.64
C LEU A 550 -31.44 11.86 22.90
N PRO A 551 -32.76 11.90 23.22
CA PRO A 551 -33.31 11.22 24.39
C PRO A 551 -33.00 9.71 24.37
N GLY A 552 -32.34 9.20 25.42
CA GLY A 552 -32.03 7.77 25.60
C GLY A 552 -30.55 7.41 25.80
N PHE A 553 -29.64 8.39 25.82
CA PHE A 553 -28.23 8.18 26.13
C PHE A 553 -27.83 8.92 27.42
N GLU A 554 -27.15 8.25 28.34
CA GLU A 554 -26.58 8.85 29.56
C GLU A 554 -25.04 8.88 29.47
N VAL A 555 -24.43 9.98 29.92
CA VAL A 555 -22.97 10.14 30.03
C VAL A 555 -22.53 9.67 31.42
N GLU A 556 -21.48 8.86 31.51
CA GLU A 556 -20.93 8.43 32.81
C GLU A 556 -20.54 9.63 33.68
N PRO A 557 -20.90 9.65 34.98
CA PRO A 557 -20.57 10.74 35.88
C PRO A 557 -19.04 10.95 35.97
N GLY A 558 -18.57 12.12 35.54
CA GLY A 558 -17.15 12.50 35.59
C GLY A 558 -16.48 12.72 34.23
N SER A 559 -17.18 12.42 33.13
CA SER A 559 -16.72 12.69 31.77
C SER A 559 -16.84 14.19 31.44
N GLN A 560 -15.74 14.85 31.04
CA GLN A 560 -15.80 16.18 30.44
C GLN A 560 -15.62 16.06 28.92
N LEU A 561 -16.59 16.55 28.16
CA LEU A 561 -16.50 16.69 26.71
C LEU A 561 -15.86 18.06 26.42
N GLU A 562 -14.56 18.09 26.11
CA GLU A 562 -13.89 19.34 25.71
C GLU A 562 -13.88 19.41 24.17
N VAL A 563 -14.67 20.31 23.60
CA VAL A 563 -14.62 20.65 22.16
C VAL A 563 -13.59 21.77 22.01
N ARG A 564 -12.50 21.51 21.27
CA ARG A 564 -11.49 22.52 20.93
C ARG A 564 -11.45 22.80 19.44
#